data_AF-A0A7G7BMJ3-F1
#
_entry.id   AF-A0A7G7BMJ3-F1
#
_cell.length_a   1.000
_cell.length_b   1.000
_cell.length_c   1.000
_cell.angle_alpha   90.00
_cell.angle_beta   90.00
_cell.angle_gamma   90.00
#
_symmetry.space_group_name_H-M   'P 1'
#
loop_
_entity.id
_entity.type
_entity.pdbx_description
1 polymer ?
#
loop_
_entity_poly.entity_id
_entity_poly.type
_entity_poly.pdbx_seq_one_letter_code
_entity_poly.pdbx_strand_id
1 'polypeptide(L)'
;MPPRQFDGSRVRAVRRGKDLGQKELAAEVGVSGPTVARWESGQDFPKGEKLPAIAAALSQPLDALFPHDGPPDLQLLRCDAGLSVAQAAAILGTSRVPVSNAESGRRRLSDAYVQPLAEAYGVTEAELLAAQDCSFGLRPRTSRDDQASAPRTIGEKINYLLQHGYVGQEAPSDAEIARVVNDHAGVTAVTTDDIVDLRTGVTTEASDVVRAGLAEALQVDAALFQDDAEVNPAARELLEAIRFLGSIHRGQILGLAARGNSGGLSAEMMATINDLVGELKHKLPEVPDGE
;
A
#
# COMPACT_ATOMS: atom_id res chain seq x y z
N MET A 1 16.95 -1.69 -10.48
CA MET A 1 16.07 -0.86 -11.32
C MET A 1 16.21 0.58 -10.86
N PRO A 2 15.99 1.59 -11.72
CA PRO A 2 15.80 2.95 -11.23
C PRO A 2 14.66 2.95 -10.21
N PRO A 3 14.76 3.74 -9.12
CA PRO A 3 13.79 3.68 -8.03
C PRO A 3 12.40 4.21 -8.44
N ARG A 4 12.33 5.01 -9.52
CA ARG A 4 11.08 5.49 -10.14
C ARG A 4 10.93 4.99 -11.57
N GLN A 5 9.69 4.80 -11.99
CA GLN A 5 9.31 4.49 -13.36
C GLN A 5 9.40 5.74 -14.24
N PHE A 6 9.98 5.61 -15.43
CA PHE A 6 10.12 6.71 -16.38
C PHE A 6 9.44 6.36 -17.71
N ASP A 7 8.51 7.22 -18.14
CA ASP A 7 7.86 7.14 -19.44
C ASP A 7 8.18 8.40 -20.27
N GLY A 8 9.03 8.23 -21.28
CA GLY A 8 9.43 9.30 -22.19
C GLY A 8 8.28 9.86 -23.02
N SER A 9 7.28 9.03 -23.37
CA SER A 9 6.13 9.46 -24.16
C SER A 9 5.23 10.40 -23.36
N ARG A 10 5.05 10.09 -22.07
CA ARG A 10 4.34 10.93 -21.11
C ARG A 10 5.03 12.26 -20.87
N VAL A 11 6.35 12.25 -20.65
CA VAL A 11 7.16 13.47 -20.52
C VAL A 11 7.01 14.35 -21.75
N ARG A 12 7.06 13.77 -22.94
CA ARG A 12 6.87 14.48 -24.21
C ARG A 12 5.47 15.09 -24.34
N ALA A 13 4.42 14.38 -23.88
CA ALA A 13 3.05 14.87 -23.91
C ALA A 13 2.88 16.08 -22.98
N VAL A 14 3.34 15.98 -21.73
CA VAL A 14 3.29 17.06 -20.74
C VAL A 14 4.08 18.28 -21.22
N ARG A 15 5.30 18.06 -21.73
CA ARG A 15 6.13 19.15 -22.26
C ARG A 15 5.43 19.91 -23.38
N ARG A 16 4.84 19.18 -24.34
CA ARG A 16 4.10 19.81 -25.46
C ARG A 16 2.84 20.52 -25.00
N GLY A 17 2.15 20.02 -23.98
CA GLY A 17 1.00 20.71 -23.37
C GLY A 17 1.37 22.03 -22.68
N LYS A 18 2.67 22.28 -22.45
CA LYS A 18 3.21 23.53 -21.89
C LYS A 18 3.94 24.40 -22.91
N ASP A 19 3.83 24.08 -24.21
CA ASP A 19 4.53 24.75 -25.30
C ASP A 19 6.06 24.85 -25.12
N LEU A 20 6.63 23.96 -24.32
CA LEU A 20 8.04 23.99 -23.96
C LEU A 20 8.86 23.16 -24.95
N GLY A 21 9.97 23.70 -25.44
CA GLY A 21 10.89 23.03 -26.36
C GLY A 21 11.79 22.01 -25.67
N GLN A 22 12.32 21.03 -26.41
CA GLN A 22 13.29 20.07 -25.87
C GLN A 22 14.57 20.74 -25.37
N LYS A 23 15.01 21.83 -26.04
CA LYS A 23 16.18 22.61 -25.62
C LYS A 23 15.94 23.38 -24.32
N GLU A 24 14.73 23.87 -24.12
CA GLU A 24 14.35 24.60 -22.90
C GLU A 24 14.27 23.65 -21.72
N LEU A 25 13.63 22.48 -21.87
CA LEU A 25 13.63 21.43 -20.84
C LEU A 25 15.06 20.99 -20.51
N ALA A 26 15.91 20.86 -21.54
CA ALA A 26 17.30 20.49 -21.34
C ALA A 26 18.09 21.54 -20.54
N ALA A 27 17.84 22.83 -20.80
CA ALA A 27 18.48 23.92 -20.07
C ALA A 27 18.06 23.92 -18.59
N GLU A 28 16.77 23.77 -18.30
CA GLU A 28 16.22 23.67 -16.93
C GLU A 28 16.82 22.50 -16.14
N VAL A 29 17.03 21.34 -16.80
CA VAL A 29 17.54 20.12 -16.15
C VAL A 29 19.09 20.06 -16.12
N GLY A 30 19.75 20.94 -16.89
CA GLY A 30 21.21 20.97 -17.05
C GLY A 30 21.76 19.83 -17.90
N VAL A 31 21.09 19.51 -19.01
CA VAL A 31 21.49 18.49 -20.00
C VAL A 31 21.44 19.05 -21.42
N SER A 32 21.77 18.24 -22.43
CA SER A 32 21.68 18.65 -23.84
C SER A 32 20.28 18.39 -24.42
N GLY A 33 19.82 19.24 -25.35
CA GLY A 33 18.55 19.03 -26.06
C GLY A 33 18.42 17.63 -26.71
N PRO A 34 19.47 17.11 -27.38
CA PRO A 34 19.47 15.73 -27.88
C PRO A 34 19.28 14.67 -26.80
N THR A 35 19.79 14.89 -25.58
CA THR A 35 19.57 13.97 -24.45
C THR A 35 18.08 13.85 -24.13
N VAL A 36 17.36 14.97 -24.07
CA VAL A 36 15.90 14.98 -23.86
C VAL A 36 15.16 14.27 -24.98
N ALA A 37 15.57 14.47 -26.24
CA ALA A 37 14.96 13.76 -27.38
C ALA A 37 15.14 12.23 -27.28
N ARG A 38 16.29 11.76 -26.79
CA ARG A 38 16.55 10.32 -26.57
C ARG A 38 15.71 9.76 -25.43
N TRP A 39 15.53 10.53 -24.35
CA TRP A 39 14.60 10.16 -23.27
C TRP A 39 13.16 10.03 -23.75
N GLU A 40 12.67 11.02 -24.50
CA GLU A 40 11.29 11.05 -25.00
C GLU A 40 10.98 9.95 -26.02
N SER A 41 12.01 9.43 -26.69
CA SER A 41 11.89 8.32 -27.65
C SER A 41 12.20 6.94 -27.03
N GLY A 42 12.51 6.89 -25.72
CA GLY A 42 12.82 5.65 -25.01
C GLY A 42 14.18 5.04 -25.38
N GLN A 43 15.05 5.79 -26.07
CA GLN A 43 16.40 5.33 -26.45
C GLN A 43 17.40 5.40 -25.29
N ASP A 44 17.12 6.22 -24.29
CA ASP A 44 17.93 6.40 -23.09
C ASP A 44 17.03 6.81 -21.92
N PHE A 45 17.54 6.72 -20.69
CA PHE A 45 16.79 7.05 -19.48
C PHE A 45 17.56 8.06 -18.62
N PRO A 46 16.88 9.06 -18.04
CA PRO A 46 17.52 9.96 -17.09
C PRO A 46 17.96 9.18 -15.84
N LYS A 47 19.03 9.65 -15.21
CA LYS A 47 19.39 9.18 -13.85
C LYS A 47 18.28 9.58 -12.87
N GLY A 48 18.06 8.76 -11.84
CA GLY A 48 17.03 9.00 -10.82
C GLY A 48 17.11 10.41 -10.21
N GLU A 49 18.33 10.89 -9.91
CA GLU A 49 18.54 12.24 -9.36
C GLU A 49 18.10 13.40 -10.28
N LYS A 50 17.84 13.15 -11.56
CA LYS A 50 17.37 14.16 -12.52
C LYS A 50 15.85 14.23 -12.63
N LEU A 51 15.14 13.22 -12.12
CA LEU A 51 13.68 13.16 -12.19
C LEU A 51 12.99 14.32 -11.45
N PRO A 52 13.43 14.75 -10.25
CA PRO A 52 12.86 15.94 -9.60
C PRO A 52 13.03 17.21 -10.42
N ALA A 53 14.19 17.41 -11.06
CA ALA A 53 14.43 18.56 -11.93
C ALA A 53 13.50 18.55 -13.17
N ILE A 54 13.28 17.38 -13.77
CA ILE A 54 12.34 17.24 -14.90
C ILE A 54 10.90 17.53 -14.44
N ALA A 55 10.48 17.00 -13.29
CA ALA A 55 9.14 17.23 -12.74
C ALA A 55 8.92 18.71 -12.39
N ALA A 56 9.92 19.37 -11.81
CA ALA A 56 9.90 20.81 -11.50
C ALA A 56 9.81 21.67 -12.77
N ALA A 57 10.66 21.40 -13.77
CA ALA A 57 10.63 22.11 -15.05
C ALA A 57 9.30 21.95 -15.79
N LEU A 58 8.68 20.77 -15.66
CA LEU A 58 7.36 20.49 -16.20
C LEU A 58 6.22 20.85 -15.24
N SER A 59 6.50 21.47 -14.09
CA SER A 59 5.57 21.79 -13.00
C SER A 59 4.49 20.71 -12.82
N GLN A 60 4.95 19.48 -12.59
CA GLN A 60 4.12 18.32 -12.26
C GLN A 60 4.59 17.73 -10.94
N PRO A 61 3.70 17.15 -10.12
CA PRO A 61 4.12 16.38 -8.95
C PRO A 61 5.03 15.21 -9.37
N LEU A 62 6.08 14.96 -8.58
CA LEU A 62 7.06 13.92 -8.88
C LEU A 62 6.41 12.53 -8.97
N ASP A 63 5.58 12.19 -8.00
CA ASP A 63 4.85 10.91 -7.97
C ASP A 63 3.82 10.78 -9.09
N ALA A 64 3.22 11.90 -9.49
CA ALA A 64 2.32 11.89 -10.62
C ALA A 64 3.10 11.51 -11.87
N LEU A 65 4.19 12.21 -12.19
CA LEU A 65 4.92 12.03 -13.45
C LEU A 65 5.78 10.75 -13.49
N PHE A 66 6.38 10.39 -12.36
CA PHE A 66 7.32 9.28 -12.21
C PHE A 66 6.97 8.43 -10.99
N PRO A 67 5.93 7.59 -11.05
CA PRO A 67 5.54 6.75 -9.93
C PRO A 67 6.67 5.78 -9.54
N HIS A 68 6.74 5.41 -8.27
CA HIS A 68 7.59 4.30 -7.79
C HIS A 68 6.73 3.21 -7.17
N ASP A 69 7.28 1.99 -7.15
CA ASP A 69 6.64 0.85 -6.51
C ASP A 69 7.29 0.54 -5.16
N GLY A 70 6.47 0.14 -4.20
CA GLY A 70 6.94 -0.32 -2.89
C GLY A 70 7.38 0.80 -1.94
N PRO A 71 7.79 0.42 -0.72
CA PRO A 71 8.22 1.37 0.29
C PRO A 71 9.52 2.09 -0.15
N PRO A 72 9.70 3.36 0.24
CA PRO A 72 10.88 4.12 -0.14
C PRO A 72 12.14 3.50 0.47
N ASP A 73 13.18 3.32 -0.35
CA ASP A 73 14.51 2.91 0.10
C ASP A 73 15.46 4.12 0.11
N LEU A 74 16.68 3.96 0.64
CA LEU A 74 17.64 5.06 0.70
C LEU A 74 17.99 5.64 -0.67
N GLN A 75 17.95 4.82 -1.72
CA GLN A 75 18.26 5.26 -3.08
C GLN A 75 17.14 6.16 -3.63
N LEU A 76 15.88 5.79 -3.40
CA LEU A 76 14.72 6.59 -3.77
C LEU A 76 14.75 7.93 -3.05
N LEU A 77 14.88 7.95 -1.72
CA LEU A 77 14.91 9.20 -0.94
C LEU A 77 15.99 10.16 -1.43
N ARG A 78 17.19 9.63 -1.71
CA ARG A 78 18.28 10.42 -2.27
C ARG A 78 17.94 10.99 -3.65
N CYS A 79 17.36 10.16 -4.52
CA CYS A 79 17.01 10.57 -5.88
C CYS A 79 15.87 11.60 -5.88
N ASP A 80 14.91 11.48 -4.97
CA ASP A 80 13.79 12.41 -4.80
C ASP A 80 14.24 13.77 -4.30
N ALA A 81 15.27 13.79 -3.46
CA ALA A 81 15.99 15.00 -3.07
C ALA A 81 16.84 15.60 -4.22
N GLY A 82 16.90 14.95 -5.38
CA GLY A 82 17.68 15.40 -6.54
C GLY A 82 19.20 15.27 -6.36
N LEU A 83 19.64 14.44 -5.41
CA LEU A 83 21.05 14.30 -5.04
C LEU A 83 21.68 13.09 -5.73
N SER A 84 22.86 13.28 -6.31
CA SER A 84 23.73 12.15 -6.67
C SER A 84 24.39 11.56 -5.42
N VAL A 85 24.84 10.30 -5.49
CA VAL A 85 25.62 9.67 -4.40
C VAL A 85 26.84 10.51 -4.00
N ALA A 86 27.47 11.17 -4.98
CA ALA A 86 28.63 12.04 -4.72
C ALA A 86 28.25 13.30 -3.94
N GLN A 87 27.11 13.92 -4.26
CA GLN A 87 26.60 15.09 -3.52
C GLN A 87 26.17 14.72 -2.11
N ALA A 88 25.46 13.60 -1.94
CA ALA A 88 25.09 13.09 -0.61
C ALA A 88 26.33 12.81 0.26
N ALA A 89 27.38 12.21 -0.32
CA ALA A 89 28.63 11.98 0.40
C ALA A 89 29.40 13.28 0.73
N ALA A 90 29.33 14.27 -0.14
CA ALA A 90 29.95 15.58 0.08
C ALA A 90 29.30 16.33 1.26
N ILE A 91 27.97 16.24 1.41
CA ILE A 91 27.24 16.78 2.58
C ILE A 91 27.76 16.17 3.88
N LEU A 92 28.06 14.88 3.86
CA LEU A 92 28.60 14.13 4.99
C LEU A 92 30.12 14.31 5.22
N GLY A 93 30.82 15.04 4.33
CA GLY A 93 32.28 15.19 4.39
C GLY A 93 33.03 13.86 4.25
N THR A 94 32.46 12.86 3.57
CA THR A 94 33.03 11.51 3.45
C THR A 94 33.15 11.05 1.99
N SER A 95 33.78 9.90 1.78
CA SER A 95 33.81 9.24 0.47
C SER A 95 32.42 8.71 0.09
N ARG A 96 32.16 8.41 -1.18
CA ARG A 96 30.89 7.81 -1.65
C ARG A 96 30.55 6.43 -1.06
N VAL A 97 31.51 5.78 -0.42
CA VAL A 97 31.44 4.35 -0.03
C VAL A 97 30.37 4.07 1.03
N PRO A 98 30.24 4.84 2.14
CA PRO A 98 29.22 4.57 3.15
C PRO A 98 27.79 4.68 2.60
N VAL A 99 27.50 5.72 1.82
CA VAL A 99 26.19 5.93 1.20
C VAL A 99 25.87 4.80 0.22
N SER A 100 26.81 4.45 -0.67
CA SER A 100 26.61 3.37 -1.64
C SER A 100 26.46 1.99 -0.98
N ASN A 101 27.18 1.71 0.11
CA ASN A 101 27.04 0.45 0.84
C ASN A 101 25.71 0.37 1.60
N ALA A 102 25.20 1.50 2.10
CA ALA A 102 23.91 1.57 2.75
C ALA A 102 22.76 1.36 1.76
N GLU A 103 22.78 2.03 0.61
CA GLU A 103 21.78 1.88 -0.44
C GLU A 103 21.72 0.45 -1.01
N SER A 104 22.87 -0.24 -1.07
CA SER A 104 22.94 -1.61 -1.56
C SER A 104 22.70 -2.68 -0.48
N GLY A 105 22.36 -2.28 0.75
CA GLY A 105 22.11 -3.22 1.85
C GLY A 105 23.37 -3.95 2.35
N ARG A 106 24.57 -3.47 2.02
CA ARG A 106 25.84 -4.11 2.41
C ARG A 106 26.31 -3.70 3.80
N ARG A 107 26.16 -2.42 4.14
CA ARG A 107 26.58 -1.88 5.45
C ARG A 107 25.73 -0.69 5.85
N ARG A 108 25.19 -0.73 7.08
CA ARG A 108 24.34 0.34 7.59
C ARG A 108 25.11 1.65 7.72
N LEU A 109 24.40 2.77 7.60
CA LEU A 109 24.94 4.08 7.95
C LEU A 109 25.28 4.09 9.44
N SER A 110 26.37 4.77 9.80
CA SER A 110 26.61 5.09 11.21
C SER A 110 25.64 6.17 11.66
N ASP A 111 25.29 6.17 12.96
CA ASP A 111 24.36 7.12 13.57
C ASP A 111 24.73 8.58 13.29
N ALA A 112 26.04 8.89 13.23
CA ALA A 112 26.54 10.22 12.88
C ALA A 112 26.11 10.74 11.48
N TYR A 113 25.71 9.85 10.58
CA TYR A 113 25.26 10.20 9.22
C TYR A 113 23.73 10.24 9.09
N VAL A 114 22.99 9.77 10.09
CA VAL A 114 21.53 9.66 10.04
C VAL A 114 20.90 11.05 9.98
N GLN A 115 21.17 11.90 10.97
CA GLN A 115 20.59 13.24 11.02
C GLN A 115 20.97 14.10 9.78
N PRO A 116 22.24 14.21 9.36
CA PRO A 116 22.58 15.04 8.19
C PRO A 116 21.97 14.54 6.88
N LEU A 117 21.81 13.23 6.70
CA LEU A 117 21.15 12.68 5.51
C LEU A 117 19.63 12.88 5.56
N ALA A 118 19.00 12.74 6.73
CA ALA A 118 17.57 13.00 6.89
C ALA A 118 17.24 14.45 6.52
N GLU A 119 18.03 15.40 7.06
CA GLU A 119 17.92 16.83 6.72
C GLU A 119 18.16 17.08 5.22
N ALA A 120 19.20 16.48 4.64
CA ALA A 120 19.51 16.62 3.22
C ALA A 120 18.43 16.05 2.29
N TYR A 121 17.75 14.99 2.73
CA TYR A 121 16.70 14.33 1.95
C TYR A 121 15.31 14.93 2.21
N GLY A 122 15.17 15.83 3.18
CA GLY A 122 13.90 16.45 3.56
C GLY A 122 12.95 15.49 4.26
N VAL A 123 13.47 14.47 4.95
CA VAL A 123 12.70 13.46 5.69
C VAL A 123 13.07 13.45 7.17
N THR A 124 12.27 12.79 8.00
CA THR A 124 12.60 12.54 9.40
C THR A 124 13.65 11.45 9.55
N GLU A 125 14.36 11.42 10.70
CA GLU A 125 15.30 10.34 11.01
C GLU A 125 14.62 8.96 11.00
N ALA A 126 13.37 8.90 11.46
CA ALA A 126 12.57 7.67 11.47
C ALA A 126 12.30 7.16 10.04
N GLU A 127 11.94 8.05 9.12
CA GLU A 127 11.73 7.71 7.71
C GLU A 127 13.04 7.29 7.03
N LEU A 128 14.16 7.95 7.33
CA LEU A 128 15.47 7.56 6.81
C LEU A 128 15.89 6.16 7.30
N LEU A 129 15.68 5.87 8.59
CA LEU A 129 16.00 4.56 9.16
C LEU A 129 15.08 3.47 8.62
N ALA A 130 13.79 3.76 8.43
CA ALA A 130 12.86 2.85 7.77
C ALA A 130 13.26 2.58 6.31
N ALA A 131 13.68 3.61 5.57
CA ALA A 131 14.20 3.47 4.22
C ALA A 131 15.54 2.73 4.17
N GLN A 132 16.37 2.87 5.21
CA GLN A 132 17.56 2.04 5.39
C GLN A 132 17.14 0.58 5.55
N ASP A 133 16.18 0.27 6.41
CA ASP A 133 15.68 -1.10 6.55
C ASP A 133 15.22 -1.66 5.19
N CYS A 134 14.47 -0.89 4.40
CA CYS A 134 14.07 -1.27 3.03
C CYS A 134 15.28 -1.68 2.17
N SER A 135 16.37 -0.89 2.18
CA SER A 135 17.60 -1.20 1.42
C SER A 135 18.27 -2.50 1.86
N PHE A 136 18.05 -2.96 3.09
CA PHE A 136 18.53 -4.25 3.61
C PHE A 136 17.55 -5.41 3.34
N GLY A 137 16.46 -5.16 2.60
CA GLY A 137 15.37 -6.12 2.43
C GLY A 137 14.57 -6.35 3.71
N LEU A 138 14.88 -5.61 4.77
CA LEU A 138 14.11 -5.58 6.00
C LEU A 138 12.96 -4.64 5.72
N ARG A 139 11.81 -5.16 5.31
CA ARG A 139 10.65 -4.29 5.15
C ARG A 139 10.46 -3.52 6.46
N PRO A 140 10.20 -2.20 6.41
CA PRO A 140 9.68 -1.50 7.56
C PRO A 140 8.56 -2.40 8.05
N ARG A 141 8.66 -2.85 9.31
CA ARG A 141 7.47 -3.31 9.99
C ARG A 141 6.57 -2.11 9.81
N THR A 142 5.59 -2.23 8.92
CA THR A 142 4.55 -1.24 8.74
C THR A 142 4.19 -0.82 10.15
N SER A 143 4.28 0.49 10.39
CA SER A 143 4.16 1.16 11.67
C SER A 143 3.27 0.34 12.59
N ARG A 144 3.64 0.16 13.86
CA ARG A 144 2.92 -0.67 14.85
C ARG A 144 1.37 -0.60 14.76
N ASP A 145 0.79 0.46 14.18
CA ASP A 145 -0.58 0.59 13.68
C ASP A 145 -1.11 -0.52 12.73
N ASP A 146 -0.30 -1.13 11.85
CA ASP A 146 -0.76 -2.22 10.95
C ASP A 146 -0.64 -3.60 11.60
N GLN A 147 0.27 -3.81 12.57
CA GLN A 147 0.26 -5.00 13.44
C GLN A 147 -0.84 -4.92 14.52
N ALA A 148 -1.44 -3.75 14.70
CA ALA A 148 -2.69 -3.54 15.43
C ALA A 148 -3.96 -3.75 14.57
N SER A 149 -3.82 -4.05 13.26
CA SER A 149 -4.97 -4.08 12.32
C SER A 149 -5.57 -5.47 12.03
N ALA A 150 -5.08 -6.55 12.65
CA ALA A 150 -5.84 -7.79 12.66
C ALA A 150 -6.82 -7.71 13.84
N PRO A 151 -8.15 -7.64 13.60
CA PRO A 151 -9.11 -7.59 14.67
C PRO A 151 -8.91 -8.81 15.58
N ARG A 152 -8.56 -8.55 16.83
CA ARG A 152 -8.31 -9.57 17.83
C ARG A 152 -9.63 -9.83 18.53
N THR A 153 -10.20 -8.82 19.15
CA THR A 153 -11.42 -8.97 19.94
C THR A 153 -12.63 -9.27 19.06
N ILE A 154 -13.65 -9.90 19.66
CA ILE A 154 -14.96 -10.12 19.04
C ILE A 154 -15.52 -8.81 18.49
N GLY A 155 -15.43 -7.72 19.26
CA GLY A 155 -15.87 -6.39 18.85
C GLY A 155 -15.14 -5.84 17.63
N GLU A 156 -13.82 -5.97 17.60
CA GLU A 156 -13.01 -5.57 16.44
C GLU A 156 -13.38 -6.38 15.20
N LYS A 157 -13.64 -7.69 15.35
CA LYS A 157 -14.05 -8.58 14.24
C LYS A 157 -15.42 -8.17 13.69
N ILE A 158 -16.39 -7.87 14.57
CA ILE A 158 -17.71 -7.37 14.17
C ILE A 158 -17.58 -6.05 13.39
N ASN A 159 -16.87 -5.06 13.95
CA ASN A 159 -16.70 -3.76 13.29
C ASN A 159 -15.99 -3.89 11.94
N TYR A 160 -14.99 -4.77 11.85
CA TYR A 160 -14.25 -5.01 10.63
C TYR A 160 -15.15 -5.56 9.51
N LEU A 161 -15.99 -6.55 9.83
CA LEU A 161 -16.95 -7.15 8.89
C LEU A 161 -18.03 -6.17 8.46
N LEU A 162 -18.58 -5.38 9.38
CA LEU A 162 -19.59 -4.37 9.04
C LEU A 162 -19.03 -3.28 8.11
N GLN A 163 -17.77 -2.90 8.29
CA GLN A 163 -17.14 -1.86 7.48
C GLN A 163 -16.68 -2.35 6.10
N HIS A 164 -16.30 -3.63 5.97
CA HIS A 164 -15.63 -4.14 4.76
C HIS A 164 -16.33 -5.33 4.08
N GLY A 165 -17.22 -6.05 4.75
CA GLY A 165 -17.85 -7.28 4.26
C GLY A 165 -19.10 -7.07 3.39
N TYR A 166 -19.80 -5.94 3.54
CA TYR A 166 -21.08 -5.67 2.86
C TYR A 166 -20.91 -4.74 1.66
N VAL A 167 -20.14 -5.17 0.67
CA VAL A 167 -19.92 -4.39 -0.56
C VAL A 167 -21.19 -4.41 -1.42
N GLY A 168 -21.83 -3.26 -1.59
CA GLY A 168 -23.05 -3.12 -2.41
C GLY A 168 -24.33 -3.60 -1.74
N GLN A 169 -24.29 -3.88 -0.44
CA GLN A 169 -25.43 -4.23 0.39
C GLN A 169 -25.43 -3.39 1.66
N GLU A 170 -26.59 -3.17 2.26
CA GLU A 170 -26.70 -2.49 3.55
C GLU A 170 -26.28 -3.46 4.65
N ALA A 171 -25.35 -3.01 5.52
CA ALA A 171 -24.87 -3.83 6.63
C ALA A 171 -25.99 -4.01 7.66
N PRO A 172 -26.09 -5.19 8.32
CA PRO A 172 -27.10 -5.44 9.32
C PRO A 172 -26.92 -4.49 10.51
N SER A 173 -28.05 -4.03 11.05
CA SER A 173 -28.10 -3.22 12.27
C SER A 173 -27.83 -4.06 13.52
N ASP A 174 -27.43 -3.42 14.62
CA ASP A 174 -27.17 -4.12 15.89
C ASP A 174 -28.41 -4.87 16.42
N ALA A 175 -29.61 -4.35 16.14
CA ALA A 175 -30.87 -5.00 16.49
C ALA A 175 -31.12 -6.28 15.66
N GLU A 176 -30.75 -6.26 14.38
CA GLU A 176 -30.84 -7.43 13.50
C GLU A 176 -29.81 -8.49 13.90
N ILE A 177 -28.58 -8.09 14.22
CA ILE A 177 -27.54 -8.99 14.74
C ILE A 177 -28.02 -9.67 16.02
N ALA A 178 -28.49 -8.90 17.01
CA ALA A 178 -28.99 -9.44 18.28
C ALA A 178 -30.17 -10.42 18.08
N ARG A 179 -31.07 -10.12 17.14
CA ARG A 179 -32.18 -11.00 16.80
C ARG A 179 -31.70 -12.34 16.24
N VAL A 180 -30.81 -12.31 15.24
CA VAL A 180 -30.29 -13.54 14.62
C VAL A 180 -29.51 -14.39 15.63
N VAL A 181 -28.73 -13.75 16.51
CA VAL A 181 -28.02 -14.46 17.59
C VAL A 181 -28.99 -15.16 18.54
N ASN A 182 -30.07 -14.51 18.94
CA ASN A 182 -31.09 -15.10 19.82
C ASN A 182 -31.89 -16.20 19.13
N ASP A 183 -32.23 -16.02 17.85
CA ASP A 183 -32.91 -17.03 17.04
C ASP A 183 -32.04 -18.30 16.93
N HIS A 184 -30.73 -18.15 16.74
CA HIS A 184 -29.76 -19.25 16.77
C HIS A 184 -29.66 -19.93 18.14
N ALA A 185 -29.60 -19.13 19.22
CA ALA A 185 -29.49 -19.65 20.57
C ALA A 185 -30.75 -20.38 21.07
N GLY A 186 -31.91 -20.13 20.44
CA GLY A 186 -33.21 -20.63 20.88
C GLY A 186 -33.71 -20.02 22.20
N VAL A 187 -32.99 -19.02 22.72
CA VAL A 187 -33.25 -18.28 23.96
C VAL A 187 -32.80 -16.83 23.79
N THR A 188 -33.29 -15.92 24.64
CA THR A 188 -32.79 -14.55 24.70
C THR A 188 -31.43 -14.52 25.38
N ALA A 189 -30.36 -14.73 24.60
CA ALA A 189 -28.98 -14.78 25.05
C ALA A 189 -28.29 -13.40 25.06
N VAL A 190 -28.70 -12.48 24.18
CA VAL A 190 -28.13 -11.13 24.05
C VAL A 190 -29.21 -10.08 23.75
N THR A 191 -28.93 -8.84 24.12
CA THR A 191 -29.71 -7.65 23.77
C THR A 191 -28.99 -6.82 22.72
N THR A 192 -29.66 -5.80 22.16
CA THR A 192 -29.02 -4.84 21.25
C THR A 192 -27.87 -4.09 21.95
N ASP A 193 -28.04 -3.73 23.22
CA ASP A 193 -27.01 -3.04 24.00
C ASP A 193 -25.79 -3.95 24.22
N ASP A 194 -25.98 -5.27 24.41
CA ASP A 194 -24.86 -6.22 24.52
C ASP A 194 -24.02 -6.28 23.23
N ILE A 195 -24.65 -6.15 22.05
CA ILE A 195 -23.92 -6.06 20.77
C ILE A 195 -23.12 -4.76 20.68
N VAL A 196 -23.70 -3.64 21.14
CA VAL A 196 -22.99 -2.35 21.19
C VAL A 196 -21.82 -2.41 22.17
N ASP A 197 -21.99 -3.02 23.33
CA ASP A 197 -20.94 -3.21 24.34
C ASP A 197 -19.80 -4.08 23.80
N LEU A 198 -20.12 -5.15 23.06
CA LEU A 198 -19.12 -5.96 22.36
C LEU A 198 -18.36 -5.14 21.33
N ARG A 199 -19.07 -4.38 20.48
CA ARG A 199 -18.46 -3.56 19.41
C ARG A 199 -17.60 -2.42 19.94
N THR A 200 -17.95 -1.83 21.08
CA THR A 200 -17.20 -0.74 21.71
C THR A 200 -16.09 -1.23 22.63
N GLY A 201 -16.03 -2.54 22.89
CA GLY A 201 -15.02 -3.18 23.73
C GLY A 201 -15.28 -3.02 25.24
N VAL A 202 -16.49 -2.64 25.64
CA VAL A 202 -16.94 -2.65 27.04
C VAL A 202 -17.00 -4.09 27.55
N THR A 203 -17.46 -5.01 26.69
CA THR A 203 -17.39 -6.45 26.89
C THR A 203 -16.53 -7.07 25.80
N THR A 204 -15.67 -8.02 26.16
CA THR A 204 -14.79 -8.71 25.20
C THR A 204 -15.02 -10.22 25.16
N GLU A 205 -15.81 -10.73 26.10
CA GLU A 205 -16.14 -12.16 26.22
C GLU A 205 -17.58 -12.39 25.75
N ALA A 206 -17.77 -13.48 25.01
CA ALA A 206 -19.09 -13.99 24.64
C ALA A 206 -19.10 -15.52 24.79
N SER A 207 -20.26 -16.09 25.09
CA SER A 207 -20.42 -17.54 25.14
C SER A 207 -20.30 -18.17 23.74
N ASP A 208 -19.97 -19.46 23.67
CA ASP A 208 -19.84 -20.17 22.38
C ASP A 208 -21.11 -20.12 21.54
N VAL A 209 -22.28 -20.16 22.21
CA VAL A 209 -23.59 -20.03 21.55
C VAL A 209 -23.76 -18.65 20.93
N VAL A 210 -23.32 -17.59 21.61
CA VAL A 210 -23.35 -16.22 21.09
C VAL A 210 -22.34 -16.04 19.95
N ARG A 211 -21.13 -16.61 20.06
CA ARG A 211 -20.12 -16.59 18.99
C ARG A 211 -20.61 -17.27 17.71
N ALA A 212 -21.28 -18.42 17.84
CA ALA A 212 -21.89 -19.13 16.73
C ALA A 212 -23.04 -18.32 16.10
N GLY A 213 -23.90 -17.71 16.93
CA GLY A 213 -24.95 -16.81 16.45
C GLY A 213 -24.42 -15.57 15.73
N LEU A 214 -23.31 -14.99 16.20
CA LEU A 214 -22.63 -13.85 15.54
C LEU A 214 -22.08 -14.25 14.17
N ALA A 215 -21.53 -15.46 14.06
CA ALA A 215 -21.05 -16.00 12.80
C ALA A 215 -22.18 -16.16 11.78
N GLU A 216 -23.34 -16.65 12.21
CA GLU A 216 -24.53 -16.75 11.37
C GLU A 216 -25.05 -15.37 10.95
N ALA A 217 -25.17 -14.43 11.90
CA ALA A 217 -25.63 -13.08 11.63
C ALA A 217 -24.76 -12.33 10.62
N LEU A 218 -23.45 -12.54 10.68
CA LEU A 218 -22.47 -11.89 9.82
C LEU A 218 -22.06 -12.74 8.62
N GLN A 219 -22.70 -13.91 8.43
CA GLN A 219 -22.47 -14.83 7.31
C GLN A 219 -21.00 -15.26 7.14
N VAL A 220 -20.34 -15.54 8.27
CA VAL A 220 -18.94 -16.00 8.32
C VAL A 220 -18.82 -17.31 9.09
N ASP A 221 -17.67 -17.97 8.98
CA ASP A 221 -17.39 -19.19 9.73
C ASP A 221 -17.24 -18.88 11.23
N ALA A 222 -17.81 -19.73 12.09
CA ALA A 222 -17.75 -19.58 13.55
C ALA A 222 -16.32 -19.61 14.11
N ALA A 223 -15.37 -20.21 13.39
CA ALA A 223 -13.96 -20.18 13.74
C ALA A 223 -13.38 -18.76 13.81
N LEU A 224 -13.96 -17.79 13.11
CA LEU A 224 -13.54 -16.39 13.17
C LEU A 224 -13.73 -15.79 14.57
N PHE A 225 -14.79 -16.19 15.26
CA PHE A 225 -15.16 -15.66 16.58
C PHE A 225 -14.63 -16.49 17.75
N GLN A 226 -13.79 -17.50 17.53
CA GLN A 226 -13.11 -18.24 18.60
C GLN A 226 -12.00 -17.41 19.28
N ASP A 227 -11.57 -17.85 20.47
CA ASP A 227 -10.73 -17.08 21.40
C ASP A 227 -9.35 -16.66 20.84
N ASP A 228 -8.94 -15.45 21.24
CA ASP A 228 -7.96 -14.56 20.60
C ASP A 228 -6.48 -14.97 20.69
N ALA A 229 -6.16 -16.17 21.18
CA ALA A 229 -4.76 -16.59 21.32
C ALA A 229 -4.12 -16.90 19.94
N GLU A 230 -4.91 -17.40 18.99
CA GLU A 230 -4.44 -17.68 17.63
C GLU A 230 -5.60 -17.45 16.67
N VAL A 231 -5.63 -16.29 15.98
CA VAL A 231 -6.41 -16.20 14.75
C VAL A 231 -5.89 -17.32 13.85
N ASN A 232 -6.69 -18.38 13.69
CA ASN A 232 -6.36 -19.52 12.84
C ASN A 232 -5.86 -18.99 11.49
N PRO A 233 -4.77 -19.54 10.92
CA PRO A 233 -4.26 -19.15 9.61
C PRO A 233 -5.35 -18.91 8.55
N ALA A 234 -6.41 -19.73 8.53
CA ALA A 234 -7.55 -19.57 7.61
C ALA A 234 -8.39 -18.31 7.90
N ALA A 235 -8.66 -18.00 9.16
CA ALA A 235 -9.38 -16.79 9.56
C ALA A 235 -8.57 -15.53 9.23
N ARG A 236 -7.24 -15.60 9.36
CA ARG A 236 -6.34 -14.52 8.95
C ARG A 236 -6.37 -14.30 7.44
N GLU A 237 -6.30 -15.39 6.66
CA GLU A 237 -6.36 -15.34 5.20
C GLU A 237 -7.69 -14.73 4.71
N LEU A 238 -8.82 -15.08 5.34
CA LEU A 238 -10.13 -14.49 5.04
C LEU A 238 -10.17 -12.97 5.32
N LEU A 239 -9.67 -12.53 6.48
CA LEU A 239 -9.65 -11.10 6.83
C LEU A 239 -8.73 -10.29 5.89
N GLU A 240 -7.61 -10.87 5.47
CA GLU A 240 -6.72 -10.28 4.47
C GLU A 240 -7.39 -10.20 3.09
N ALA A 241 -8.15 -11.22 2.69
CA ALA A 241 -8.92 -11.22 1.45
C ALA A 241 -10.02 -10.14 1.45
N ILE A 242 -10.76 -9.98 2.55
CA ILE A 242 -11.76 -8.92 2.71
C ILE A 242 -11.11 -7.54 2.64
N ARG A 243 -9.93 -7.34 3.26
CA ARG A 243 -9.16 -6.08 3.14
C ARG A 243 -8.84 -5.77 1.69
N PHE A 244 -8.40 -6.80 0.95
CA PHE A 244 -8.05 -6.69 -0.46
C PHE A 244 -9.26 -6.35 -1.33
N LEU A 245 -10.39 -7.02 -1.15
CA LEU A 245 -11.62 -6.69 -1.87
C LEU A 245 -12.13 -5.27 -1.54
N GLY A 246 -12.01 -4.83 -0.29
CA GLY A 246 -12.33 -3.46 0.11
C GLY A 246 -11.37 -2.39 -0.46
N SER A 247 -10.13 -2.75 -0.78
CA SER A 247 -9.18 -1.86 -1.46
C SER A 247 -9.46 -1.79 -2.97
N ILE A 248 -10.01 -2.86 -3.55
CA ILE A 248 -10.49 -2.89 -4.94
C ILE A 248 -11.58 -1.85 -5.20
N HIS A 249 -12.62 -1.81 -4.36
CA HIS A 249 -13.72 -0.84 -4.52
C HIS A 249 -13.32 0.61 -4.23
N ARG A 250 -12.23 0.85 -3.50
CA ARG A 250 -11.65 2.18 -3.27
C ARG A 250 -10.62 2.60 -4.32
N GLY A 251 -10.44 1.82 -5.39
CA GLY A 251 -9.51 2.14 -6.50
C GLY A 251 -8.03 1.91 -6.16
N GLN A 252 -7.70 1.11 -5.15
CA GLN A 252 -6.32 0.87 -4.68
C GLN A 252 -5.68 -0.40 -5.27
N ILE A 253 -6.23 -0.96 -6.36
CA ILE A 253 -5.90 -2.30 -6.90
C ILE A 253 -4.45 -2.48 -7.34
N LEU A 254 -3.82 -1.44 -7.89
CA LEU A 254 -2.49 -1.58 -8.48
C LEU A 254 -1.38 -1.88 -7.45
N GLY A 255 -1.65 -1.69 -6.15
CA GLY A 255 -0.64 -1.83 -5.08
C GLY A 255 -0.39 -3.24 -4.55
N LEU A 256 -1.19 -4.26 -4.90
CA LEU A 256 -1.07 -5.61 -4.31
C LEU A 256 -0.62 -6.74 -5.26
N ALA A 257 -0.72 -6.56 -6.57
CA ALA A 257 -0.46 -7.63 -7.55
C ALA A 257 1.03 -8.06 -7.68
N ALA A 258 1.96 -7.36 -7.02
CA ALA A 258 3.40 -7.61 -7.13
C ALA A 258 4.02 -8.34 -5.91
N ARG A 259 3.25 -9.10 -5.13
CA ARG A 259 3.80 -9.96 -4.05
C ARG A 259 4.31 -11.29 -4.60
N GLY A 260 5.55 -11.28 -5.12
CA GLY A 260 6.31 -12.50 -5.35
C GLY A 260 7.02 -12.97 -4.07
N ASN A 261 6.42 -13.93 -3.35
CA ASN A 261 7.01 -15.22 -2.93
C ASN A 261 6.38 -15.78 -1.62
N SER A 262 5.87 -17.02 -1.74
CA SER A 262 5.35 -17.96 -0.72
C SER A 262 4.42 -17.39 0.36
N GLY A 263 3.18 -17.08 -0.03
CA GLY A 263 2.11 -16.57 0.83
C GLY A 263 1.21 -15.54 0.14
N GLY A 264 1.35 -15.37 -1.18
CA GLY A 264 0.29 -14.77 -1.99
C GLY A 264 -1.00 -15.58 -1.84
N LEU A 265 -2.14 -14.93 -2.09
CA LEU A 265 -3.48 -15.54 -2.12
C LEU A 265 -3.38 -16.97 -2.68
N SER A 266 -3.92 -17.95 -1.96
CA SER A 266 -3.84 -19.35 -2.38
C SER A 266 -4.25 -19.48 -3.85
N ALA A 267 -3.69 -20.47 -4.56
CA ALA A 267 -4.06 -20.69 -5.96
C ALA A 267 -5.57 -20.88 -6.13
N GLU A 268 -6.23 -21.40 -5.10
CA GLU A 268 -7.68 -21.53 -4.98
C GLU A 268 -8.36 -20.15 -4.88
N MET A 269 -7.90 -19.26 -3.99
CA MET A 269 -8.41 -17.89 -3.90
C MET A 269 -8.17 -17.08 -5.19
N MET A 270 -7.04 -17.28 -5.87
CA MET A 270 -6.76 -16.68 -7.18
C MET A 270 -7.71 -17.19 -8.27
N ALA A 271 -8.08 -18.47 -8.23
CA ALA A 271 -9.07 -19.04 -9.13
C ALA A 271 -10.46 -18.45 -8.85
N THR A 272 -10.87 -18.38 -7.57
CA THR A 272 -12.15 -17.76 -7.16
C THR A 272 -12.21 -16.28 -7.55
N ILE A 273 -11.11 -15.53 -7.43
CA ILE A 273 -11.03 -14.14 -7.88
C ILE A 273 -11.16 -14.05 -9.40
N ASN A 274 -10.49 -14.93 -10.15
CA ASN A 274 -10.61 -14.94 -11.61
C ASN A 274 -12.02 -15.32 -12.08
N ASP A 275 -12.69 -16.25 -11.39
CA ASP A 275 -14.07 -16.63 -11.67
C ASP A 275 -15.03 -15.47 -11.38
N LEU A 276 -14.91 -14.80 -10.22
CA LEU A 276 -15.69 -13.61 -9.87
C LEU A 276 -15.45 -12.44 -10.84
N VAL A 277 -14.20 -12.19 -11.23
CA VAL A 277 -13.84 -11.17 -12.23
C VAL A 277 -14.40 -11.55 -13.61
N GLY A 278 -14.42 -12.84 -13.95
CA GLY A 278 -15.04 -13.37 -15.16
C GLY A 278 -16.56 -13.18 -15.18
N GLU A 279 -17.24 -13.47 -14.08
CA GLU A 279 -18.68 -13.26 -13.92
C GLU A 279 -19.06 -11.78 -13.95
N LEU A 280 -18.25 -10.90 -13.36
CA LEU A 280 -18.43 -9.45 -13.42
C LEU A 280 -18.23 -8.90 -14.83
N LYS A 281 -17.24 -9.41 -15.58
CA LYS A 281 -17.05 -9.06 -17.00
C LYS A 281 -18.23 -9.49 -17.87
N HIS A 282 -18.87 -10.63 -17.58
CA HIS A 282 -20.05 -11.08 -18.32
C HIS A 282 -21.34 -10.33 -17.96
N LYS A 283 -21.39 -9.64 -16.82
CA LYS A 283 -22.56 -8.84 -16.38
C LYS A 283 -22.45 -7.34 -16.66
N LEU A 284 -21.29 -6.87 -17.12
CA LEU A 284 -21.12 -5.50 -17.61
C LEU A 284 -21.32 -5.48 -19.14
N PRO A 285 -22.18 -4.61 -19.69
CA PRO A 285 -22.29 -4.47 -21.13
C PRO A 285 -20.94 -3.99 -21.69
N GLU A 286 -20.45 -4.65 -22.74
CA GLU A 286 -19.28 -4.19 -23.49
C GLU A 286 -19.53 -2.75 -23.94
N VAL A 287 -18.67 -1.83 -23.50
CA VAL A 287 -18.65 -0.46 -24.01
C VAL A 287 -18.15 -0.57 -25.46
N PRO A 288 -18.94 -0.15 -26.47
CA PRO A 288 -18.47 -0.21 -27.85
C PRO A 288 -17.30 0.74 -28.03
N ASP A 289 -16.22 0.22 -28.61
CA ASP A 289 -15.06 1.00 -29.04
C ASP A 289 -15.53 2.11 -29.98
N GLY A 290 -15.43 3.36 -29.52
CA GLY A 290 -15.75 4.55 -30.31
C GLY A 290 -14.57 4.99 -31.15
N GLU A 291 -14.83 5.13 -32.46
CA GLU A 291 -13.98 5.64 -33.55
C GLU A 291 -13.23 6.94 -33.26
#